data_AF-A0A6P0W053-F1
#
_entry.id   AF-A0A6P0W053-F1
#
_cell.length_a   1.000
_cell.length_b   1.000
_cell.length_c   1.000
_cell.angle_alpha   90.00
_cell.angle_beta   90.00
_cell.angle_gamma   90.00
#
_symmetry.space_group_name_H-M   'P 1'
#
loop_
_entity.id
_entity.type
_entity.pdbx_description
1 polymer ?
#
loop_
_entity_poly.entity_id
_entity_poly.type
_entity_poly.pdbx_seq_one_letter_code
_entity_poly.pdbx_strand_id
1 'polypeptide(L)' 'MSTYHEVRSLAESLTPNEQIQLIEELLGSIRQRVTLTPKPKRSILELRGLGKEVWHGIDAQD' A
#
# COMPACT_ATOMS: atom_id res chain seq x y z
N MET A 1 -9.93 -22.03 -20.66
CA MET A 1 -10.51 -20.68 -20.46
C MET A 1 -9.83 -20.05 -19.27
N SER A 2 -9.61 -18.73 -19.27
CA SER A 2 -8.78 -18.09 -18.25
C SER A 2 -9.45 -18.19 -16.88
N THR A 3 -8.78 -18.83 -15.91
CA THR A 3 -9.20 -19.04 -14.51
C THR A 3 -9.80 -17.78 -13.88
N TYR A 4 -9.36 -16.60 -14.32
CA TYR A 4 -9.89 -15.32 -13.90
C TYR A 4 -11.39 -15.14 -14.20
N HIS A 5 -11.87 -15.53 -15.39
CA HIS A 5 -13.28 -15.36 -15.75
C HIS A 5 -14.20 -16.28 -14.95
N GLU A 6 -13.74 -17.49 -14.64
CA GLU A 6 -14.47 -18.44 -13.80
C GLU A 6 -14.58 -17.92 -12.37
N VAL A 7 -13.48 -17.46 -11.78
CA VAL A 7 -13.48 -16.86 -10.43
C VAL A 7 -14.35 -15.61 -10.38
N ARG A 8 -14.32 -14.77 -11.42
CA ARG A 8 -15.17 -13.58 -11.52
C ARG A 8 -16.66 -13.96 -11.56
N SER A 9 -17.02 -14.95 -12.37
CA SER A 9 -18.40 -15.41 -12.47
C SER A 9 -18.90 -15.98 -11.14
N LEU A 10 -18.05 -16.68 -10.39
CA LEU A 10 -18.38 -17.18 -9.06
C LEU A 10 -18.55 -16.03 -8.06
N ALA A 11 -17.67 -15.04 -8.08
CA ALA A 11 -17.78 -13.87 -7.22
C ALA A 11 -19.05 -13.06 -7.51
N GLU A 12 -19.44 -12.91 -8.78
CA GLU A 12 -20.67 -12.23 -9.19
C GLU A 12 -21.95 -13.01 -8.78
N SER A 13 -21.85 -14.32 -8.53
CA SER A 13 -22.98 -15.15 -8.08
C SER A 13 -23.27 -15.07 -6.57
N LEU A 14 -22.36 -14.48 -5.79
CA LEU A 14 -22.52 -14.26 -4.35
C LEU A 14 -23.56 -13.18 -4.05
N THR A 15 -24.13 -13.20 -2.84
CA THR A 15 -24.98 -12.10 -2.38
C THR A 15 -24.17 -10.81 -2.21
N PRO A 16 -24.81 -9.62 -2.24
CA PRO A 16 -24.07 -8.35 -2.10
C PRO A 16 -23.20 -8.27 -0.83
N ASN A 17 -23.67 -8.82 0.29
CA ASN A 17 -22.88 -8.84 1.53
C ASN A 17 -21.65 -9.75 1.42
N GLU A 18 -21.80 -10.93 0.82
CA GLU A 18 -20.69 -11.86 0.60
C GLU A 18 -19.67 -11.30 -0.40
N GLN A 19 -20.12 -10.56 -1.42
CA GLN A 19 -19.23 -9.85 -2.35
C GLN A 19 -18.38 -8.81 -1.61
N ILE A 20 -18.99 -8.01 -0.73
CA ILE A 20 -18.28 -7.01 0.07
C ILE A 20 -17.25 -7.70 0.98
N GLN A 21 -17.65 -8.76 1.69
CA GLN A 21 -16.75 -9.52 2.55
C GLN A 21 -15.56 -10.10 1.75
N LEU A 22 -15.81 -10.70 0.60
CA LEU A 22 -14.76 -11.24 -0.27
C LEU A 22 -13.77 -10.15 -0.71
N ILE A 23 -14.26 -8.96 -1.05
CA ILE A 23 -13.40 -7.82 -1.42
C ILE A 23 -12.50 -7.42 -0.24
N GLU A 24 -13.04 -7.33 0.98
CA GLU A 24 -12.28 -6.97 2.17
C GLU A 24 -11.17 -7.98 2.49
N GLU A 25 -11.49 -9.27 2.43
CA GLU A 25 -10.54 -10.36 2.66
C GLU A 25 -9.41 -10.35 1.62
N LEU A 26 -9.76 -10.18 0.34
CA LEU A 26 -8.76 -10.10 -0.75
C LEU A 26 -7.86 -8.87 -0.60
N LEU A 27 -8.44 -7.70 -0.30
CA LEU A 27 -7.67 -6.49 -0.04
C LEU A 27 -6.74 -6.64 1.16
N GLY A 28 -7.21 -7.29 2.25
CA GLY A 28 -6.39 -7.60 3.41
C GLY A 28 -5.19 -8.49 3.06
N SER A 29 -5.43 -9.57 2.30
CA SER A 29 -4.38 -10.49 1.86
C SER A 29 -3.35 -9.80 0.94
N ILE A 30 -3.81 -8.97 0.00
CA ILE A 30 -2.93 -8.20 -0.89
C ILE A 30 -2.08 -7.23 -0.07
N ARG A 31 -2.69 -6.47 0.85
CA ARG A 31 -1.97 -5.54 1.72
C ARG A 31 -0.88 -6.27 2.51
N GLN A 32 -1.20 -7.41 3.12
CA GLN A 32 -0.23 -8.21 3.86
C GLN A 32 0.96 -8.61 2.98
N ARG A 33 0.72 -9.11 1.75
CA ARG A 33 1.77 -9.47 0.79
C ARG A 33 2.61 -8.26 0.37
N VAL A 34 1.99 -7.11 0.13
CA VAL A 34 2.68 -5.87 -0.23
C VAL A 34 3.48 -5.30 0.95
N THR A 35 2.97 -5.39 2.18
CA THR A 35 3.72 -4.97 3.39
C THR A 35 4.85 -5.92 3.76
N LEU A 36 4.76 -7.19 3.35
CA LEU A 36 5.85 -8.17 3.43
C LEU A 36 6.91 -7.96 2.34
N THR A 37 6.64 -7.10 1.36
CA THR A 37 7.70 -6.60 0.47
C THR A 37 8.60 -5.73 1.33
N PRO A 38 9.88 -6.05 1.52
CA PRO A 38 10.76 -5.26 2.36
C PRO A 38 10.72 -3.83 1.86
N LYS A 39 10.33 -2.87 2.71
CA LYS A 39 10.62 -1.46 2.41
C LYS A 39 12.11 -1.42 2.04
N PRO A 40 12.50 -0.83 0.89
CA PRO A 40 13.91 -0.70 0.57
C PRO A 40 14.59 -0.09 1.79
N LYS A 41 15.70 -0.67 2.24
CA LYS A 41 16.48 -0.14 3.35
C LYS A 41 16.91 1.27 2.95
N ARG A 42 16.14 2.27 3.37
CA ARG A 42 16.45 3.67 3.12
C ARG A 42 17.68 4.01 3.94
N SER A 43 18.70 4.52 3.28
CA SER A 43 19.90 4.93 3.97
C SER A 43 19.63 6.24 4.70
N ILE A 44 20.06 6.37 5.96
CA ILE A 44 20.03 7.66 6.67
C ILE A 44 20.82 8.74 5.89
N LEU A 45 21.74 8.33 5.01
CA LEU A 45 22.46 9.24 4.10
C LEU A 45 21.53 9.96 3.11
N GLU A 46 20.34 9.44 2.80
CA GLU A 46 19.33 10.12 1.98
C GLU A 46 18.83 11.41 2.63
N LEU A 47 18.97 11.54 3.95
CA LEU A 47 18.57 12.72 4.72
C LEU A 47 19.71 13.75 4.85
N ARG A 48 20.92 13.44 4.36
CA ARG A 48 22.08 14.34 4.45
C ARG A 48 21.84 15.54 3.52
N GLY A 49 21.83 16.74 4.10
CA GLY A 49 21.67 18.00 3.35
C GLY A 49 20.24 18.53 3.32
N LEU A 50 19.22 17.69 3.58
CA LEU A 50 17.81 18.13 3.66
C LEU A 50 17.58 19.16 4.75
N GLY A 51 18.35 19.13 5.85
CA GLY A 51 18.27 20.17 6.88
C GLY A 51 18.46 21.57 6.29
N LYS A 52 19.51 21.79 5.50
CA LYS A 52 19.77 23.12 4.92
C LYS A 52 18.63 23.59 3.99
N GLU A 53 18.02 22.66 3.27
CA GLU A 53 16.92 22.95 2.34
C GLU A 53 15.60 23.22 3.07
N VAL A 54 15.31 22.46 4.14
CA VAL A 54 14.10 22.61 4.96
C VAL A 54 14.16 23.87 5.84
N TRP A 55 15.34 24.22 6.35
CA TRP A 55 15.56 25.42 7.16
C TRP A 55 15.83 26.66 6.31
N HIS A 56 15.70 26.58 4.98
CA HIS A 56 15.92 27.73 4.10
C HIS A 56 14.86 28.82 4.36
N GLY A 57 15.30 29.97 4.88
CA GLY A 57 14.41 31.08 5.22
C GLY A 57 13.76 30.97 6.61
N ILE A 58 14.14 29.97 7.42
CA ILE A 58 13.76 29.90 8.83
C ILE A 58 14.94 30.43 9.64
N ASP A 59 14.76 31.60 10.27
CA ASP A 59 15.70 32.09 11.27
C ASP A 59 15.51 31.29 12.55
N ALA A 60 16.54 30.55 12.96
CA ALA A 60 16.50 29.66 14.12
C ALA A 60 16.98 30.36 15.40
N GLN A 61 17.13 31.69 15.39
CA GLN A 61 17.47 32.47 16.57
C GLN A 61 16.23 32.77 17.43
N ASP A 62 16.19 32.15 18.62
CA ASP A 62 15.56 32.69 19.82
C ASP A 62 16.66 33.20 20.78
#